data_AF-A0A817IKW2-F1
#
_entry.id   AF-A0A817IKW2-F1
#
_cell.length_a   1.000
_cell.length_b   1.000
_cell.length_c   1.000
_cell.angle_alpha   90.00
_cell.angle_beta   90.00
_cell.angle_gamma   90.00
#
_symmetry.space_group_name_H-M   'P 1'
#
loop_
_entity.id
_entity.type
_entity.pdbx_description
1 polymer ?
#
loop_
_entity_poly.entity_id
_entity_poly.type
_entity_poly.pdbx_seq_one_letter_code
_entity_poly.pdbx_strand_id
1 'polypeptide(L)'
;MDHIGNFSNAWQQFIRDPHVAHAAYSMTILDSRTGSILFEHAKDLGLAPASTLKTITAAAALHYLGSDYTYETLLQYSGKIDTVTGFLDGYIYIVGSGDPSLGSWRYNETTTADFIIQKWVEAIKQAGIRKCRGIIGDTSRWNYTKTILIDGWTWNDIGYVLIIIF
;
A
#
# COMPACT_ATOMS: atom_id res chain seq x y z
N MET A 1 37.89 12.53 -10.50
CA MET A 1 38.14 13.73 -9.66
C MET A 1 37.44 14.99 -10.18
N ASP A 2 36.93 15.00 -11.42
CA ASP A 2 36.28 16.17 -12.05
C ASP A 2 34.83 16.44 -11.56
N HIS A 3 34.16 15.44 -10.98
CA HIS A 3 32.75 15.55 -10.59
C HIS A 3 32.51 16.37 -9.31
N ILE A 4 33.50 16.45 -8.40
CA ILE A 4 33.35 17.12 -7.09
C ILE A 4 33.37 18.65 -7.26
N GLY A 5 34.23 19.18 -8.14
CA GLY A 5 34.28 20.61 -8.44
C GLY A 5 32.98 21.12 -9.09
N ASN A 6 32.38 20.31 -9.96
CA ASN A 6 31.09 20.62 -10.57
C ASN A 6 29.94 20.61 -9.55
N PHE A 7 29.93 19.63 -8.63
CA PHE A 7 28.93 19.56 -7.57
C PHE A 7 28.97 20.77 -6.62
N SER A 8 30.17 21.19 -6.18
CA SER A 8 30.29 22.35 -5.30
C SER A 8 29.73 23.62 -5.94
N ASN A 9 29.98 23.83 -7.24
CA ASN A 9 29.44 24.97 -7.97
C ASN A 9 27.91 24.90 -8.11
N ALA A 10 27.37 23.72 -8.44
CA ALA A 10 25.93 23.50 -8.53
C ALA A 10 25.24 23.73 -7.17
N TRP A 11 25.84 23.26 -6.08
CA TRP A 11 25.34 23.50 -4.72
C TRP A 11 25.32 25.00 -4.38
N GLN A 12 26.40 25.72 -4.69
CA GLN A 12 26.46 27.18 -4.48
C GLN A 12 25.43 27.93 -5.33
N GLN A 13 25.17 27.48 -6.55
CA GLN A 13 24.11 28.04 -7.38
C GLN A 13 22.72 27.78 -6.78
N PHE A 14 22.46 26.55 -6.30
CA PHE A 14 21.20 26.17 -5.67
C PHE A 14 20.89 27.01 -4.43
N ILE A 15 21.82 27.12 -3.47
CA ILE A 15 21.56 27.87 -2.23
C ILE A 15 21.43 29.38 -2.43
N ARG A 16 21.86 29.90 -3.59
CA ARG A 16 21.72 31.31 -3.98
C ARG A 16 20.48 31.58 -4.83
N ASP A 17 19.73 30.55 -5.20
CA ASP A 17 18.50 30.72 -5.97
C ASP A 17 17.46 31.46 -5.11
N PRO A 18 16.96 32.63 -5.56
CA PRO A 18 15.99 33.41 -4.81
C PRO A 18 14.69 32.64 -4.51
N HIS A 19 14.34 31.62 -5.30
CA HIS A 19 13.16 30.80 -5.07
C HIS A 19 13.28 29.88 -3.83
N VAL A 20 14.50 29.59 -3.37
CA VAL A 20 14.74 28.76 -2.17
C VAL A 20 15.26 29.58 -0.98
N ALA A 21 15.27 30.91 -1.09
CA ALA A 21 15.87 31.80 -0.09
C ALA A 21 15.32 31.64 1.34
N HIS A 22 14.10 31.11 1.49
CA HIS A 22 13.44 30.87 2.77
C HIS A 22 13.15 29.39 3.05
N ALA A 23 13.61 28.50 2.17
CA ALA A 23 13.43 27.07 2.35
C ALA A 23 14.41 26.53 3.40
N ALA A 24 13.97 25.54 4.17
CA ALA A 24 14.86 24.68 4.93
C ALA A 24 15.31 23.52 4.04
N TYR A 25 16.62 23.32 3.92
CA TYR A 25 17.20 22.25 3.11
C TYR A 25 18.16 21.41 3.94
N SER A 26 18.10 20.10 3.71
CA SER A 26 19.04 19.11 4.24
C SER A 26 19.50 18.23 3.09
N MET A 27 20.79 17.95 3.01
CA MET A 27 21.37 17.13 1.95
C MET A 27 22.48 16.27 2.54
N THR A 28 22.46 14.99 2.21
CA THR A 28 23.55 14.06 2.52
C THR A 28 23.83 13.22 1.28
N ILE A 29 25.10 13.17 0.88
CA ILE A 29 25.58 12.33 -0.22
C ILE A 29 26.51 11.28 0.36
N LEU A 30 26.22 10.02 0.07
CA LEU A 30 26.98 8.87 0.54
C LEU A 30 27.66 8.18 -0.63
N ASP A 31 28.86 7.65 -0.40
CA ASP A 31 29.42 6.60 -1.24
C ASP A 31 28.63 5.32 -1.00
N SER A 32 28.00 4.77 -2.03
CA SER A 32 27.12 3.60 -1.89
C SER A 32 27.86 2.29 -1.58
N ARG A 33 29.18 2.24 -1.78
CA ARG A 33 30.01 1.06 -1.50
C ARG A 33 30.57 1.09 -0.09
N THR A 34 31.04 2.26 0.35
CA THR A 34 31.70 2.40 1.66
C THR A 34 30.77 2.96 2.74
N GLY A 35 29.63 3.55 2.37
CA GLY A 35 28.75 4.28 3.28
C GLY A 35 29.33 5.59 3.78
N SER A 36 30.49 6.03 3.27
CA SER A 36 31.15 7.25 3.71
C SER A 36 30.41 8.49 3.21
N ILE A 37 30.28 9.50 4.08
CA ILE A 37 29.69 10.79 3.71
C ILE A 37 30.68 11.53 2.80
N LEU A 38 30.22 11.84 1.58
CA LEU A 38 30.96 12.63 0.60
C LEU A 38 30.60 14.12 0.67
N PHE A 39 29.38 14.42 1.11
CA PHE A 39 28.89 15.78 1.33
C PHE A 39 27.73 15.76 2.33
N GLU A 40 27.67 16.77 3.18
CA GLU A 40 26.56 16.98 4.12
C GLU A 40 26.23 18.47 4.25
N HIS A 41 24.95 18.77 4.38
CA HIS A 41 24.43 20.06 4.79
C HIS A 41 23.19 19.83 5.66
N ALA A 42 23.21 20.34 6.90
CA ALA A 42 22.10 20.21 7.86
C ALA A 42 21.55 18.77 7.98
N LYS A 43 22.42 17.75 7.96
CA LYS A 43 22.02 16.34 7.88
C LYS A 43 21.10 15.86 9.02
N ASP A 44 21.20 16.49 10.19
CA ASP A 44 20.43 16.13 11.39
C ASP A 44 19.14 16.99 11.53
N LEU A 45 18.84 17.83 10.55
CA LEU A 45 17.63 18.64 10.52
C LEU A 45 16.42 17.77 10.11
N GLY A 46 15.45 17.65 11.01
CA GLY A 46 14.18 16.99 10.71
C GLY A 46 13.35 17.78 9.70
N LEU A 47 13.02 17.15 8.57
CA LEU A 47 12.16 17.71 7.53
C LEU A 47 11.00 16.76 7.24
N ALA A 48 9.89 17.29 6.71
CA ALA A 48 8.78 16.47 6.26
C ALA A 48 9.22 15.65 5.03
N PRO A 49 9.23 14.30 5.09
CA PRO A 49 9.75 13.47 3.99
C PRO A 49 8.80 13.43 2.78
N ALA A 50 7.54 13.83 2.95
CA ALA A 50 6.49 13.61 1.96
C ALA A 50 6.54 12.14 1.46
N SER A 51 6.46 11.92 0.15
CA SER A 51 6.48 10.57 -0.42
C SER A 51 7.83 9.84 -0.31
N THR A 52 8.93 10.49 0.10
CA THR A 52 10.19 9.76 0.32
C THR A 52 10.10 8.81 1.51
N LEU A 53 9.14 9.01 2.43
CA LEU A 53 8.85 8.06 3.51
C LEU A 53 8.54 6.64 3.00
N LYS A 54 8.02 6.52 1.77
CA LYS A 54 7.74 5.22 1.13
C LYS A 54 8.97 4.32 1.05
N THR A 55 10.18 4.87 0.97
CA THR A 55 11.41 4.06 0.89
C THR A 55 11.63 3.25 2.17
N ILE A 56 11.45 3.88 3.35
CA ILE A 56 11.57 3.22 4.64
C ILE A 56 10.40 2.24 4.85
N THR A 57 9.18 2.62 4.46
CA THR A 57 8.02 1.71 4.51
C THR A 57 8.21 0.48 3.64
N ALA A 58 8.72 0.64 2.42
CA ALA A 58 9.00 -0.47 1.51
C ALA A 58 10.11 -1.37 2.03
N ALA A 59 11.19 -0.80 2.58
CA ALA A 59 12.26 -1.56 3.20
C ALA A 59 11.75 -2.35 4.43
N ALA A 60 10.92 -1.74 5.27
CA ALA A 60 10.29 -2.41 6.40
C ALA A 60 9.36 -3.55 5.95
N ALA A 61 8.51 -3.30 4.95
CA ALA A 61 7.64 -4.33 4.39
C ALA A 61 8.46 -5.51 3.84
N LEU A 62 9.51 -5.25 3.07
CA LEU A 62 10.40 -6.29 2.56
C LEU A 62 11.09 -7.07 3.68
N HIS A 63 11.50 -6.40 4.76
CA HIS A 63 12.15 -7.04 5.90
C HIS A 63 11.19 -7.95 6.69
N TYR A 64 9.98 -7.47 6.99
CA TYR A 64 9.04 -8.21 7.84
C TYR A 64 8.20 -9.24 7.09
N LEU A 65 7.82 -8.96 5.85
CA LEU A 65 6.98 -9.85 5.05
C LEU A 65 7.82 -10.79 4.17
N GLY A 66 8.99 -10.33 3.73
CA GLY A 66 9.80 -11.00 2.72
C GLY A 66 9.40 -10.62 1.29
N SER A 67 10.27 -10.91 0.32
CA SER A 67 10.03 -10.61 -1.11
C SER A 67 8.91 -11.44 -1.72
N ASP A 68 8.66 -12.62 -1.15
CA ASP A 68 7.75 -13.62 -1.72
C ASP A 68 6.38 -13.61 -1.04
N TYR A 69 6.11 -12.61 -0.19
CA TYR A 69 4.83 -12.47 0.49
C TYR A 69 3.71 -12.22 -0.51
N THR A 70 2.64 -13.01 -0.39
CA THR A 70 1.42 -12.84 -1.16
C THR A 70 0.24 -12.62 -0.22
N TYR A 71 -0.60 -11.64 -0.53
CA TYR A 71 -1.86 -11.46 0.16
C TYR A 71 -2.84 -12.59 -0.18
N GLU A 72 -3.69 -12.91 0.79
CA GLU A 72 -4.75 -13.92 0.64
C GLU A 72 -6.13 -13.27 0.83
N THR A 73 -7.06 -13.57 -0.07
CA THR A 73 -8.49 -13.27 0.11
C THR A 73 -9.26 -14.56 0.13
N LEU A 74 -9.83 -14.91 1.28
CA LEU A 74 -10.52 -16.19 1.47
C LEU A 74 -12.00 -16.07 1.17
N LEU A 75 -12.53 -17.09 0.50
CA LEU A 75 -13.96 -17.29 0.33
C LEU A 75 -14.40 -18.46 1.22
N GLN A 76 -15.22 -18.17 2.23
CA GLN A 76 -15.65 -19.13 3.23
C GLN A 76 -17.18 -19.10 3.38
N TYR A 77 -17.74 -20.10 4.03
CA TYR A 77 -19.15 -20.07 4.42
C TYR A 77 -19.35 -20.68 5.81
N SER A 78 -20.43 -20.28 6.48
CA SER A 78 -20.90 -20.87 7.73
C SER A 78 -22.20 -21.63 7.52
N GLY A 79 -22.54 -22.53 8.45
CA GLY A 79 -23.79 -23.28 8.41
C GLY A 79 -23.71 -24.54 7.53
N LYS A 80 -24.87 -25.01 7.07
CA LYS A 80 -25.01 -26.25 6.31
C LYS A 80 -25.70 -26.00 4.98
N ILE A 81 -25.28 -26.74 3.96
CA ILE A 81 -25.88 -26.70 2.63
C ILE A 81 -26.92 -27.81 2.56
N ASP A 82 -28.16 -27.46 2.26
CA ASP A 82 -29.17 -28.42 1.84
C ASP A 82 -28.81 -28.90 0.42
N THR A 83 -28.43 -30.17 0.29
CA THR A 83 -27.97 -30.75 -0.98
C THR A 83 -29.09 -30.94 -2.01
N VAL A 84 -30.36 -30.91 -1.59
CA VAL A 84 -31.51 -31.04 -2.47
C VAL A 84 -31.90 -29.67 -3.04
N THR A 85 -32.01 -28.66 -2.18
CA THR A 85 -32.45 -27.32 -2.59
C THR A 85 -31.29 -26.39 -3.00
N GLY A 86 -30.07 -26.71 -2.57
CA GLY A 86 -28.90 -25.84 -2.69
C GLY A 86 -28.95 -24.63 -1.76
N PHE A 87 -29.83 -24.62 -0.75
CA PHE A 87 -29.90 -23.53 0.22
C PHE A 87 -28.82 -23.68 1.29
N LEU A 88 -27.95 -22.68 1.40
CA LEU A 88 -27.02 -22.52 2.51
C LEU A 88 -27.76 -21.84 3.67
N ASP A 89 -27.97 -22.60 4.75
CA ASP A 89 -28.49 -22.06 6.00
C ASP A 89 -27.38 -21.36 6.80
N GLY A 90 -26.89 -20.26 6.24
CA GLY A 90 -25.76 -19.50 6.76
C GLY A 90 -25.31 -18.40 5.80
N TYR A 91 -24.11 -17.89 6.04
CA TYR A 91 -23.54 -16.75 5.31
C TYR A 91 -22.30 -17.16 4.54
N ILE A 92 -22.07 -16.48 3.42
CA ILE A 92 -20.80 -16.51 2.70
C ILE A 92 -19.94 -15.36 3.22
N TYR A 93 -18.66 -15.62 3.48
CA TYR A 93 -17.69 -14.65 3.96
C TYR A 93 -16.60 -14.44 2.90
N ILE A 94 -16.29 -13.18 2.62
CA ILE A 94 -15.12 -12.77 1.85
C ILE A 94 -14.15 -12.15 2.86
N VAL A 95 -13.15 -12.91 3.29
CA VAL A 95 -12.20 -12.49 4.33
C VAL A 95 -10.95 -11.92 3.69
N GLY A 96 -10.78 -10.61 3.79
CA GLY A 96 -9.65 -9.89 3.20
C GLY A 96 -8.45 -9.80 4.13
N SER A 97 -7.24 -10.09 3.62
CA SER A 97 -5.97 -9.77 4.30
C SER A 97 -5.40 -8.40 3.90
N GLY A 98 -6.12 -7.62 3.08
CA GLY A 98 -5.76 -6.27 2.64
C GLY A 98 -4.85 -6.24 1.41
N ASP A 99 -5.14 -7.11 0.44
CA ASP A 99 -4.51 -7.13 -0.87
C ASP A 99 -4.71 -5.78 -1.60
N PRO A 100 -3.64 -4.97 -1.81
CA PRO A 100 -3.74 -3.69 -2.50
C PRO A 100 -3.92 -3.84 -4.02
N SER A 101 -3.82 -5.07 -4.54
CA SER A 101 -3.93 -5.40 -5.96
C SER A 101 -5.29 -6.01 -6.35
N LEU A 102 -6.19 -6.25 -5.40
CA LEU A 102 -7.47 -6.91 -5.64
C LEU A 102 -8.36 -6.06 -6.57
N GLY A 103 -8.61 -6.54 -7.79
CA GLY A 103 -9.40 -5.83 -8.80
C GLY A 103 -8.58 -4.84 -9.64
N SER A 104 -7.24 -4.87 -9.52
CA SER A 104 -6.35 -3.96 -10.23
C SER A 104 -6.04 -4.46 -11.65
N TRP A 105 -6.23 -3.59 -12.63
CA TRP A 105 -5.86 -3.85 -14.04
C TRP A 105 -4.38 -4.13 -14.26
N ARG A 106 -3.52 -3.81 -13.28
CA ARG A 106 -2.07 -4.04 -13.36
C ARG A 106 -1.66 -5.51 -13.24
N TYR A 107 -2.55 -6.37 -12.74
CA TYR A 107 -2.26 -7.78 -12.50
C TYR A 107 -3.26 -8.63 -13.28
N ASN A 108 -2.76 -9.60 -14.04
CA ASN A 108 -3.61 -10.45 -14.90
C ASN A 108 -4.52 -11.38 -14.08
N GLU A 109 -4.10 -11.70 -12.85
CA GLU A 109 -4.78 -12.63 -11.95
C GLU A 109 -5.94 -11.96 -11.18
N THR A 110 -5.95 -10.62 -11.11
CA THR A 110 -6.92 -9.79 -10.39
C THR A 110 -7.47 -8.65 -11.27
N THR A 111 -7.35 -8.76 -12.60
CA THR A 111 -7.46 -7.63 -13.56
C THR A 111 -8.71 -6.77 -13.42
N THR A 112 -9.84 -7.37 -13.07
CA THR A 112 -11.09 -6.65 -12.85
C THR A 112 -11.86 -7.23 -11.68
N ALA A 113 -12.72 -6.40 -11.07
CA ALA A 113 -13.69 -6.85 -10.09
C ALA A 113 -14.58 -7.98 -10.66
N ASP A 114 -15.01 -7.86 -11.93
CA ASP A 114 -15.84 -8.87 -12.59
C ASP A 114 -15.14 -10.23 -12.68
N PHE A 115 -13.85 -10.26 -13.00
CA PHE A 115 -13.07 -11.51 -13.05
C PHE A 115 -13.01 -12.21 -11.69
N ILE A 116 -12.79 -11.45 -10.62
CA ILE A 116 -12.74 -11.98 -9.25
C ILE A 116 -14.12 -12.48 -8.81
N ILE A 117 -15.17 -11.69 -9.09
CA ILE A 117 -16.55 -12.05 -8.77
C ILE A 117 -16.94 -13.34 -9.50
N GLN A 118 -16.57 -13.49 -10.78
CA GLN A 118 -16.82 -14.71 -11.54
C GLN A 118 -16.16 -15.93 -10.88
N LYS A 119 -14.88 -15.83 -10.48
CA LYS A 119 -14.18 -16.90 -9.75
C LYS A 119 -14.91 -17.28 -8.45
N TRP A 120 -15.38 -16.30 -7.68
CA TRP A 120 -16.14 -16.57 -6.45
C TRP A 120 -17.49 -17.23 -6.73
N VAL A 121 -18.23 -16.73 -7.73
CA VAL A 121 -19.51 -17.31 -8.14
C VAL A 121 -19.34 -18.77 -8.59
N GLU A 122 -18.28 -19.08 -9.34
CA GLU A 122 -17.96 -20.44 -9.75
C GLU A 122 -17.67 -21.33 -8.53
N ALA A 123 -16.83 -20.88 -7.60
CA ALA A 123 -16.54 -21.62 -6.38
C ALA A 123 -17.80 -21.89 -5.52
N ILE A 124 -18.68 -20.88 -5.39
CA ILE A 124 -19.96 -21.01 -4.66
C ILE A 124 -20.87 -22.03 -5.32
N LYS A 125 -20.97 -22.00 -6.66
CA LYS A 125 -21.76 -22.97 -7.43
C LYS A 125 -21.19 -24.39 -7.31
N GLN A 126 -19.86 -24.53 -7.36
CA GLN A 126 -19.18 -25.82 -7.20
C GLN A 126 -19.39 -26.41 -5.81
N ALA A 127 -19.52 -25.57 -4.77
CA ALA A 127 -19.91 -25.99 -3.43
C ALA A 127 -21.39 -26.43 -3.33
N GLY A 128 -22.19 -26.28 -4.39
CA GLY A 128 -23.61 -26.65 -4.43
C GLY A 128 -24.55 -25.56 -3.89
N ILE A 129 -24.04 -24.36 -3.61
CA ILE A 129 -24.82 -23.26 -3.06
C ILE A 129 -25.54 -22.53 -4.20
N ARG A 130 -26.87 -22.47 -4.12
CA ARG A 130 -27.75 -21.74 -5.04
C ARG A 130 -28.36 -20.50 -4.41
N LYS A 131 -28.57 -20.54 -3.09
CA LYS A 131 -29.13 -19.45 -2.29
C LYS A 131 -28.50 -19.49 -0.90
N CYS A 132 -28.26 -18.33 -0.30
CA CYS A 132 -27.74 -18.21 1.06
C CYS A 132 -28.53 -17.13 1.82
N ARG A 133 -28.30 -17.00 3.14
CA ARG A 133 -28.89 -15.92 3.93
C ARG A 133 -28.30 -14.55 3.59
N GLY A 134 -27.04 -14.51 3.17
CA GLY A 134 -26.36 -13.29 2.77
C GLY A 134 -24.86 -13.48 2.57
N ILE A 135 -24.19 -12.38 2.19
CA ILE A 135 -22.75 -12.30 1.97
C ILE A 135 -22.19 -11.23 2.89
N ILE A 136 -21.05 -11.52 3.53
CA ILE A 136 -20.37 -10.63 4.48
C ILE A 136 -18.94 -10.39 3.98
N GLY A 137 -18.57 -9.13 3.81
CA GLY A 137 -17.16 -8.74 3.66
C GLY A 137 -16.52 -8.62 5.04
N ASP A 138 -15.55 -9.48 5.33
CA ASP A 138 -14.89 -9.54 6.63
C ASP A 138 -13.49 -8.90 6.55
N THR A 139 -13.35 -7.77 7.23
CA THR A 139 -12.10 -7.02 7.36
C THR A 139 -11.52 -7.09 8.77
N SER A 140 -12.02 -7.99 9.63
CA SER A 140 -11.62 -8.10 11.04
C SER A 140 -10.14 -8.40 11.27
N ARG A 141 -9.44 -8.93 10.26
CA ARG A 141 -7.96 -9.07 10.26
C ARG A 141 -7.24 -7.74 10.42
N TRP A 142 -7.89 -6.65 10.04
CA TRP A 142 -7.42 -5.29 10.22
C TRP A 142 -8.11 -4.72 11.45
N ASN A 143 -7.33 -4.50 12.52
CA ASN A 143 -7.82 -3.95 13.77
C ASN A 143 -8.12 -2.45 13.61
N TYR A 144 -9.21 -2.10 12.95
CA TYR A 144 -9.70 -0.73 12.80
C TYR A 144 -10.30 -0.22 14.12
N THR A 145 -9.47 -0.10 15.16
CA THR A 145 -9.88 0.45 16.47
C THR A 145 -10.07 1.96 16.46
N LYS A 146 -9.69 2.65 15.39
CA LYS A 146 -9.90 4.08 15.17
C LYS A 146 -9.98 4.29 13.67
N THR A 147 -10.90 5.16 13.25
CA THR A 147 -11.19 5.64 11.90
C THR A 147 -10.13 5.34 10.83
N ILE A 148 -10.55 5.00 9.61
CA ILE A 148 -9.71 4.86 8.40
C ILE A 148 -8.88 6.12 8.02
N LEU A 149 -8.92 7.17 8.84
CA LEU A 149 -8.22 8.43 8.63
C LEU A 149 -6.95 8.44 9.48
N ILE A 150 -5.84 8.78 8.84
CA ILE A 150 -4.56 8.97 9.52
C ILE A 150 -4.57 10.35 10.19
N ASP A 151 -4.15 10.41 11.44
CA ASP A 151 -3.97 11.68 12.16
C ASP A 151 -3.02 12.60 11.37
N GLY A 152 -3.50 13.79 11.01
CA GLY A 152 -2.74 14.77 10.21
C GLY A 152 -3.19 14.92 8.76
N TRP A 153 -4.12 14.09 8.27
CA TRP A 153 -4.75 14.33 6.97
C TRP A 153 -5.75 15.48 7.02
N THR A 154 -5.75 16.30 5.97
CA THR A 154 -6.75 17.37 5.86
C THR A 154 -8.07 16.80 5.34
N TRP A 155 -9.18 17.38 5.77
CA TRP A 155 -10.51 16.95 5.33
C TRP A 155 -10.67 17.06 3.80
N ASN A 156 -10.01 18.05 3.19
CA ASN A 156 -10.07 18.28 1.75
C ASN A 156 -9.42 17.15 0.95
N ASP A 157 -8.44 16.44 1.52
CA ASP A 157 -7.73 15.35 0.83
C ASP A 157 -8.54 14.04 0.82
N ILE A 158 -9.55 13.90 1.68
CA ILE A 158 -10.35 12.67 1.80
C ILE A 158 -11.13 12.37 0.51
N GLY A 159 -11.53 13.40 -0.23
CA GLY A 159 -12.28 13.26 -1.48
C GLY A 159 -11.42 12.96 -2.71
N TYR A 160 -10.10 13.17 -2.62
CA TYR A 160 -9.17 12.83 -3.68
C TYR A 160 -8.72 11.38 -3.45
N VAL A 161 -9.15 10.48 -4.33
CA VAL A 161 -8.73 9.06 -4.31
C VAL A 161 -7.21 9.02 -4.22
N LEU A 162 -6.76 8.55 -3.08
CA LEU A 162 -5.42 8.78 -2.60
C LEU A 162 -4.44 7.84 -3.30
N ILE A 163 -3.76 8.36 -4.32
CA ILE A 163 -2.64 7.70 -5.04
C ILE A 163 -1.35 7.67 -4.17
N ILE A 164 -1.45 7.88 -2.86
CA ILE A 164 -0.29 8.01 -1.96
C ILE A 164 -0.27 6.87 -0.93
N ILE A 165 -0.74 5.66 -1.24
CA ILE A 165 -0.38 4.48 -0.44
C ILE A 165 -0.12 3.28 -1.37
N PHE A 166 1.14 2.84 -1.32
CA PHE A 166 1.85 1.80 -2.09
C PHE A 166 2.12 2.11 -3.57
#